data_AF-A0A2N8BUZ1-F1
#
_entry.id   AF-A0A2N8BUZ1-F1
#
_cell.length_a   1.000
_cell.length_b   1.000
_cell.length_c   1.000
_cell.angle_alpha   90.00
_cell.angle_beta   90.00
_cell.angle_gamma   90.00
#
_symmetry.space_group_name_H-M   'P 1'
#
loop_
_entity.id
_entity.type
_entity.pdbx_description
1 polymer ?
#
loop_
_entity_poly.entity_id
_entity_poly.type
_entity_poly.pdbx_seq_one_letter_code
_entity_poly.pdbx_strand_id
1 'polypeptide(L)'
;MAKYYCRINDTRGGFFDSVRHGEIGSPDCTIPEGAKEITDEQHAELVSAQNNGRLIVPDADGYPIAIDPPPPSEEELAAAERVWRDQRLSETDGVVTRHRDELEEGVEPTLTAAQYTELQAYRRALRNWPEAGEFPLIEHRPPTLLWLAGQLQ
;
A
#
# COMPACT_ATOMS: atom_id res chain seq x y z
N MET A 1 -2.24 -39.74 -4.13
CA MET A 1 -1.92 -38.36 -4.55
C MET A 1 -2.83 -37.45 -3.77
N ALA A 2 -2.30 -36.40 -3.15
CA ALA A 2 -3.15 -35.38 -2.55
C ALA A 2 -3.92 -34.69 -3.69
N LYS A 3 -5.20 -34.40 -3.48
CA LYS A 3 -5.97 -33.61 -4.43
C LYS A 3 -6.13 -32.22 -3.86
N TYR A 4 -5.82 -31.21 -4.67
CA TYR A 4 -6.05 -29.82 -4.32
C TYR A 4 -7.38 -29.35 -4.91
N TYR A 5 -8.07 -28.52 -4.15
CA TYR A 5 -9.32 -27.92 -4.53
C TYR A 5 -9.29 -26.44 -4.25
N CYS A 6 -9.86 -25.64 -5.14
CA CYS A 6 -10.04 -24.22 -4.93
C CYS A 6 -11.52 -23.87 -4.96
N ARG A 7 -11.96 -23.06 -4.00
CA ARG A 7 -13.27 -22.42 -4.06
C ARG A 7 -13.07 -20.92 -3.96
N ILE A 8 -13.56 -20.20 -4.97
CA ILE A 8 -13.61 -18.74 -4.98
C ILE A 8 -15.06 -18.34 -5.20
N ASN A 9 -15.57 -17.50 -4.30
CA ASN A 9 -16.86 -16.84 -4.47
C ASN A 9 -16.68 -15.33 -4.23
N ASP A 10 -17.76 -14.57 -4.36
CA ASP A 10 -17.77 -13.11 -4.25
C ASP A 10 -17.33 -12.56 -2.89
N THR A 11 -17.22 -13.40 -1.86
CA THR A 11 -16.94 -12.99 -0.46
C THR A 11 -15.77 -13.71 0.20
N ARG A 12 -15.34 -14.87 -0.33
CA ARG A 12 -14.40 -15.78 0.32
C ARG A 12 -13.76 -16.71 -0.71
N GLY A 13 -12.44 -16.68 -0.79
CA GLY A 13 -11.62 -17.61 -1.55
C GLY A 13 -10.75 -18.47 -0.64
N GLY A 14 -10.50 -19.73 -1.00
CA GLY A 14 -9.63 -20.62 -0.25
C GLY A 14 -9.12 -21.80 -1.06
N PHE A 15 -7.92 -22.26 -0.70
CA PHE A 15 -7.33 -23.51 -1.16
C PHE A 15 -7.56 -24.60 -0.11
N PHE A 16 -7.94 -25.78 -0.57
CA PHE A 16 -8.24 -26.95 0.23
C PHE A 16 -7.46 -28.13 -0.32
N ASP A 17 -7.05 -29.04 0.56
CA ASP A 17 -6.33 -30.25 0.17
C ASP A 17 -6.98 -31.47 0.84
N SER A 18 -7.04 -32.58 0.11
CA SER A 18 -7.73 -33.80 0.58
C SER A 18 -7.08 -34.44 1.82
N VAL A 19 -5.83 -34.07 2.14
CA VAL A 19 -5.09 -34.61 3.30
C VAL A 19 -5.51 -33.89 4.59
N ARG A 20 -5.63 -32.56 4.55
CA ARG A 20 -6.03 -31.73 5.70
C ARG A 20 -7.53 -31.57 5.83
N HIS A 21 -8.26 -31.56 4.71
CA HIS A 21 -9.68 -31.22 4.67
C HIS A 21 -10.59 -32.42 4.43
N GLY A 22 -10.03 -33.63 4.27
CA GLY A 22 -10.76 -34.85 3.96
C GLY A 22 -11.14 -34.96 2.49
N GLU A 23 -11.52 -36.17 2.06
CA GLU A 23 -11.94 -36.43 0.68
C GLU A 23 -13.42 -36.08 0.49
N ILE A 24 -13.75 -35.46 -0.66
CA ILE A 24 -15.14 -35.13 -1.02
C ILE A 24 -16.01 -36.40 -0.97
N GLY A 25 -17.07 -36.35 -0.16
CA GLY A 25 -17.97 -37.49 0.10
C GLY A 25 -17.70 -38.22 1.41
N SER A 26 -16.63 -37.88 2.14
CA SER A 26 -16.40 -38.37 3.50
C SER A 26 -17.18 -37.57 4.54
N PRO A 27 -17.63 -38.20 5.64
CA PRO A 27 -18.39 -37.52 6.70
C PRO A 27 -17.59 -36.40 7.41
N ASP A 28 -16.26 -36.49 7.40
CA ASP A 28 -15.34 -35.50 8.00
C ASP A 28 -14.81 -34.47 6.98
N CYS A 29 -15.38 -34.43 5.77
CA CYS A 29 -14.94 -33.52 4.72
C CYS A 29 -15.32 -32.07 5.03
N THR A 30 -14.31 -31.20 5.09
CA THR A 30 -14.46 -29.74 5.27
C THR A 30 -14.30 -28.96 3.97
N ILE A 31 -14.05 -29.64 2.84
CA ILE A 31 -14.00 -29.02 1.52
C ILE A 31 -15.41 -28.49 1.19
N PRO A 32 -15.54 -27.18 0.93
CA PRO A 32 -16.84 -26.58 0.69
C PRO A 32 -17.39 -26.99 -0.69
N GLU A 33 -18.72 -27.11 -0.79
CA GLU A 33 -19.41 -27.52 -2.03
C GLU A 33 -19.09 -26.58 -3.20
N GLY A 34 -18.90 -27.11 -4.41
CA GLY A 34 -18.51 -26.30 -5.57
C GLY A 34 -17.03 -25.92 -5.64
N ALA A 35 -16.19 -26.45 -4.75
CA ALA A 35 -14.75 -26.41 -4.92
C ALA A 35 -14.33 -27.21 -6.17
N LYS A 36 -13.48 -26.61 -7.01
CA LYS A 36 -12.96 -27.22 -8.24
C LYS A 36 -11.63 -27.90 -7.95
N GLU A 37 -11.47 -29.14 -8.43
CA GLU A 37 -10.20 -29.85 -8.38
C GLU A 37 -9.18 -29.14 -9.28
N ILE A 38 -7.99 -28.89 -8.74
CA ILE A 38 -6.85 -28.29 -9.45
C ILE A 38 -5.63 -29.20 -9.28
N THR A 39 -4.70 -29.15 -10.24
CA THR A 39 -3.47 -29.94 -10.14
C THR A 39 -2.49 -29.34 -9.12
N ASP A 40 -1.54 -30.14 -8.64
CA ASP A 40 -0.44 -29.70 -7.78
C ASP A 40 0.33 -28.52 -8.44
N GLU A 41 0.55 -28.67 -9.75
CA GLU A 41 0.79 -27.67 -10.79
C GLU A 41 0.22 -26.28 -10.52
N GLN A 42 -1.08 -26.23 -10.77
CA GLN A 42 -1.92 -25.05 -10.71
C GLN A 42 -1.97 -24.50 -9.28
N HIS A 43 -2.05 -25.37 -8.27
CA HIS A 43 -2.01 -24.94 -6.88
C HIS A 43 -0.72 -24.18 -6.55
N ALA A 44 0.44 -24.72 -6.94
CA ALA A 44 1.73 -24.06 -6.71
C ALA A 44 1.83 -22.71 -7.45
N GLU A 45 1.36 -22.65 -8.70
CA GLU A 45 1.31 -21.40 -9.48
C GLU A 45 0.42 -20.35 -8.85
N LEU A 46 -0.79 -20.72 -8.41
CA LEU A 46 -1.76 -19.79 -7.82
C LEU A 46 -1.31 -19.29 -6.44
N VAL A 47 -0.72 -20.16 -5.62
CA VAL A 47 -0.11 -19.76 -4.34
C VAL A 47 1.06 -18.81 -4.58
N SER A 48 1.90 -19.09 -5.57
CA SER A 48 2.99 -18.19 -5.96
C SER A 48 2.45 -16.84 -6.45
N ALA A 49 1.42 -16.84 -7.30
CA ALA A 49 0.80 -15.63 -7.80
C ALA A 49 0.22 -14.77 -6.67
N GLN A 50 -0.49 -15.38 -5.72
CA GLN A 50 -1.02 -14.69 -4.54
C GLN A 50 0.10 -14.08 -3.67
N ASN A 51 1.19 -14.82 -3.45
CA ASN A 51 2.36 -14.31 -2.72
C ASN A 51 3.06 -13.16 -3.45
N ASN A 52 2.92 -13.07 -4.77
CA ASN A 52 3.41 -11.97 -5.60
C ASN A 52 2.39 -10.81 -5.73
N GLY A 53 1.32 -10.80 -4.93
CA GLY A 53 0.34 -9.70 -4.88
C GLY A 53 -0.74 -9.76 -5.97
N ARG A 54 -0.84 -10.87 -6.71
CA ARG A 54 -1.91 -11.07 -7.71
C ARG A 54 -3.20 -11.53 -7.04
N LEU A 55 -4.33 -11.18 -7.63
CA LEU A 55 -5.64 -11.60 -7.16
C LEU A 55 -6.01 -12.93 -7.81
N ILE A 56 -6.53 -13.86 -7.01
CA ILE A 56 -7.09 -15.10 -7.54
C ILE A 56 -8.60 -14.92 -7.67
N VAL A 57 -9.12 -15.01 -8.89
CA VAL A 57 -10.54 -14.82 -9.23
C VAL A 57 -11.06 -16.04 -9.99
N PRO A 58 -12.38 -16.33 -9.96
CA PRO A 58 -12.93 -17.37 -10.81
C PRO A 58 -12.99 -16.90 -12.27
N ASP A 59 -12.67 -17.78 -13.21
CA ASP A 59 -12.97 -17.59 -14.63
C ASP A 59 -14.45 -17.89 -14.95
N ALA A 60 -14.80 -17.88 -16.24
CA ALA A 60 -16.17 -18.15 -16.70
C ALA A 60 -16.69 -19.56 -16.34
N ASP A 61 -15.80 -20.52 -16.13
CA ASP A 61 -16.11 -21.91 -15.79
C ASP A 61 -15.97 -22.18 -14.27
N GLY A 62 -15.58 -21.15 -13.50
CA GLY A 62 -15.39 -21.18 -12.05
C GLY A 62 -14.02 -21.71 -11.61
N TYR A 63 -13.06 -21.82 -12.53
CA TYR A 63 -11.68 -22.20 -12.20
C TYR A 63 -10.89 -20.99 -11.70
N PRO A 64 -9.97 -21.19 -10.74
CA PRO A 64 -9.14 -20.11 -10.23
C PRO A 64 -8.13 -19.67 -11.29
N ILE A 65 -8.22 -18.40 -11.69
CA ILE A 65 -7.20 -17.72 -12.46
C ILE A 65 -6.56 -16.63 -11.62
N ALA A 66 -5.25 -16.51 -11.73
CA ALA A 66 -4.56 -15.36 -11.18
C ALA A 66 -4.63 -14.21 -12.18
N ILE A 67 -4.98 -13.02 -11.71
CA ILE A 67 -4.99 -11.76 -12.47
C ILE A 67 -4.21 -10.69 -11.71
N ASP A 68 -3.72 -9.69 -12.42
CA ASP A 68 -3.13 -8.53 -11.77
C ASP A 68 -4.24 -7.68 -11.12
N PRO A 69 -4.00 -7.13 -9.91
CA PRO A 69 -4.97 -6.27 -9.27
C PRO A 69 -5.28 -5.07 -10.18
N PRO A 70 -6.54 -4.60 -10.22
CA PRO A 70 -6.86 -3.40 -10.95
C PRO A 70 -6.00 -2.23 -10.41
N PRO A 71 -5.65 -1.25 -11.26
CA PRO A 71 -4.99 -0.07 -10.78
C PRO A 71 -5.85 0.59 -9.68
N PRO A 72 -5.21 1.17 -8.65
CA PRO A 72 -5.93 1.88 -7.60
C PRO A 72 -6.79 2.98 -8.21
N SER A 73 -7.96 3.18 -7.62
CA SER A 73 -8.85 4.29 -7.97
C SER A 73 -8.19 5.65 -7.69
N GLU A 74 -8.69 6.69 -8.35
CA GLU A 74 -8.21 8.07 -8.12
C GLU A 74 -8.32 8.49 -6.65
N GLU A 75 -9.37 8.04 -5.94
CA GLU A 75 -9.53 8.33 -4.51
C GLU A 75 -8.55 7.55 -3.63
N GLU A 76 -8.18 6.32 -4.00
CA GLU A 76 -7.13 5.56 -3.28
C GLU A 76 -5.75 6.19 -3.48
N LEU A 77 -5.44 6.65 -4.70
CA LEU A 77 -4.24 7.43 -4.98
C LEU A 77 -4.24 8.73 -4.17
N ALA A 78 -5.35 9.47 -4.19
CA ALA A 78 -5.53 10.67 -3.38
C ALA A 78 -5.33 10.41 -1.88
N ALA A 79 -5.91 9.34 -1.34
CA ALA A 79 -5.72 8.98 0.07
C ALA A 79 -4.25 8.71 0.39
N ALA A 80 -3.56 7.94 -0.45
CA ALA A 80 -2.13 7.67 -0.30
C ALA A 80 -1.28 8.96 -0.34
N GLU A 81 -1.61 9.88 -1.23
CA GLU A 81 -0.90 11.15 -1.37
C GLU A 81 -1.16 12.13 -0.21
N ARG A 82 -2.39 12.15 0.35
CA ARG A 82 -2.67 12.91 1.59
C ARG A 82 -1.84 12.37 2.76
N VAL A 83 -1.75 11.05 2.89
CA VAL A 83 -0.90 10.40 3.91
C VAL A 83 0.56 10.77 3.71
N TRP A 84 1.07 10.72 2.47
CA TRP A 84 2.44 11.12 2.15
C TRP A 84 2.71 12.59 2.51
N ARG A 85 1.80 13.50 2.14
CA ARG A 85 1.89 14.93 2.48
C ARG A 85 1.96 15.13 3.99
N ASP A 86 1.09 14.46 4.74
CA ASP A 86 1.00 14.59 6.19
C ASP A 86 2.26 14.06 6.87
N GLN A 87 2.85 12.97 6.36
CA GLN A 87 4.15 12.47 6.81
C GLN A 87 5.26 13.51 6.59
N ARG A 88 5.36 14.11 5.39
CA ARG A 88 6.38 15.14 5.10
C ARG A 88 6.23 16.38 5.98
N LEU A 89 4.99 16.77 6.29
CA LEU A 89 4.72 17.86 7.24
C LEU A 89 5.12 17.47 8.67
N SER A 90 4.77 16.27 9.12
CA SER A 90 5.13 15.78 10.46
C SER A 90 6.64 15.71 10.67
N GLU A 91 7.38 15.15 9.70
CA GLU A 91 8.85 15.06 9.75
C GLU A 91 9.52 16.42 9.92
N THR A 92 8.93 17.47 9.33
CA THR A 92 9.50 18.82 9.36
C THR A 92 9.00 19.67 10.53
N ASP A 93 8.05 19.19 11.33
CA ASP A 93 7.51 19.95 12.47
C ASP A 93 8.57 20.17 13.55
N GLY A 94 9.34 19.15 13.92
CA GLY A 94 10.41 19.29 14.92
C GLY A 94 11.47 20.31 14.52
N VAL A 95 11.83 20.36 13.23
CA VAL A 95 12.80 21.33 12.69
C VAL A 95 12.29 22.77 12.82
N VAL A 96 11.00 22.99 12.50
CA VAL A 96 10.37 24.32 12.61
C VAL A 96 10.24 24.74 14.07
N THR A 97 9.83 23.83 14.96
CA THR A 97 9.70 24.12 16.39
C THR A 97 11.05 24.49 16.98
N ARG A 98 12.08 23.67 16.78
CA ARG A 98 13.45 23.97 17.26
C ARG A 98 13.93 25.34 16.77
N HIS A 99 13.75 25.66 15.48
CA HIS A 99 14.19 26.95 14.95
C HIS A 99 13.48 28.14 15.61
N ARG A 100 12.19 27.98 15.97
CA ARG A 100 11.46 29.02 16.70
C ARG A 100 11.96 29.15 18.13
N ASP A 101 12.17 28.04 18.81
CA ASP A 101 12.70 28.01 20.18
C ASP A 101 14.08 28.69 20.24
N GLU A 102 14.99 28.37 19.31
CA GLU A 102 16.33 29.01 19.20
C GLU A 102 16.24 30.54 19.04
N LEU A 103 15.29 31.02 18.21
CA LEU A 103 15.06 32.46 18.01
C LEU A 103 14.48 33.13 19.26
N GLU A 104 13.56 32.48 19.96
CA GLU A 104 12.96 32.99 21.20
C GLU A 104 13.97 33.03 22.35
N GLU A 105 14.86 32.04 22.43
CA GLU A 105 15.98 32.00 23.37
C GLU A 105 17.10 33.00 23.03
N GLY A 106 17.10 33.55 21.81
CA GLY A 106 18.13 34.47 21.33
C GLY A 106 19.47 33.79 21.03
N VAL A 107 19.45 32.47 20.77
CA VAL A 107 20.62 31.68 20.38
C VAL A 107 20.77 31.71 18.86
N GLU A 108 22.00 31.52 18.35
CA GLU A 108 22.21 31.36 16.91
C GLU A 108 21.49 30.10 16.40
N PRO A 109 20.52 30.21 15.48
CA PRO A 109 19.73 29.06 15.06
C PRO A 109 20.55 28.05 14.26
N THR A 110 20.20 26.77 14.37
CA THR A 110 20.88 25.71 13.62
C THR A 110 20.66 25.85 12.11
N LEU A 111 19.52 26.41 11.69
CA LEU A 111 19.24 26.73 10.30
C LEU A 111 19.54 28.18 9.98
N THR A 112 20.13 28.40 8.80
CA THR A 112 20.23 29.75 8.23
C THR A 112 18.84 30.31 7.90
N ALA A 113 18.69 31.64 7.87
CA ALA A 113 17.44 32.29 7.48
C ALA A 113 16.96 31.88 6.06
N ALA A 114 17.89 31.61 5.15
CA ALA A 114 17.58 31.12 3.81
C ALA A 114 16.98 29.70 3.86
N GLN A 115 17.62 28.77 4.58
CA GLN A 115 17.10 27.40 4.76
C GLN A 115 15.74 27.40 5.44
N TYR A 116 15.54 28.23 6.47
CA TYR A 116 14.23 28.32 7.13
C TYR A 116 13.15 28.87 6.18
N THR A 117 13.47 29.85 5.34
CA THR A 117 12.55 30.39 4.33
C THR A 117 12.18 29.32 3.28
N GLU A 118 13.17 28.56 2.79
CA GLU A 118 12.94 27.45 1.87
C GLU A 118 12.06 26.37 2.50
N LEU A 119 12.29 26.01 3.77
CA LEU A 119 11.49 25.03 4.50
C LEU A 119 10.03 25.47 4.60
N GLN A 120 9.78 26.74 4.94
CA GLN A 120 8.42 27.28 5.02
C GLN A 120 7.75 27.31 3.65
N ALA A 121 8.50 27.61 2.58
CA ALA A 121 7.99 27.55 1.21
C ALA A 121 7.61 26.12 0.80
N TYR A 122 8.47 25.15 1.09
CA TYR A 122 8.22 23.72 0.86
C TYR A 122 6.97 23.23 1.62
N ARG A 123 6.87 23.53 2.91
CA ARG A 123 5.69 23.15 3.73
C ARG A 123 4.40 23.77 3.22
N ARG A 124 4.44 25.01 2.72
CA ARG A 124 3.28 25.65 2.09
C ARG A 124 2.92 24.99 0.77
N ALA A 125 3.90 24.63 -0.06
CA ALA A 125 3.66 23.89 -1.29
C ALA A 125 2.96 22.54 -1.01
N LEU A 126 3.41 21.80 0.02
CA LEU A 126 2.76 20.56 0.46
C LEU A 126 1.29 20.77 0.85
N ARG A 127 0.97 21.83 1.60
CA ARG A 127 -0.42 22.12 2.02
C ARG A 127 -1.32 22.52 0.86
N ASN A 128 -0.78 23.26 -0.11
CA ASN A 128 -1.54 23.76 -1.25
C ASN A 128 -1.68 22.71 -2.37
N TRP A 129 -0.82 21.70 -2.40
CA TRP A 129 -0.78 20.70 -3.48
C TRP A 129 -2.13 19.99 -3.74
N PRO A 130 -2.91 19.56 -2.72
CA PRO A 130 -4.24 18.97 -2.95
C PRO A 130 -5.24 19.90 -3.63
N GLU A 131 -5.04 21.21 -3.54
CA GLU A 131 -5.91 22.24 -4.15
C GLU A 131 -5.35 22.75 -5.49
N ALA A 132 -4.13 22.37 -5.85
CA ALA A 132 -3.41 22.89 -7.02
C ALA A 132 -3.82 22.24 -8.35
N GLY A 133 -4.81 21.34 -8.35
CA GLY A 133 -5.41 20.73 -9.56
C GLY A 133 -4.62 19.58 -10.18
N GLU A 134 -3.33 19.42 -9.87
CA GLU A 134 -2.48 18.31 -10.36
C GLU A 134 -2.32 17.18 -9.33
N PHE A 135 -3.13 17.21 -8.29
CA PHE A 135 -3.24 16.15 -7.31
C PHE A 135 -4.14 15.02 -7.85
N PRO A 136 -3.80 13.73 -7.67
CA PRO A 136 -2.73 13.13 -6.84
C PRO A 136 -1.49 12.69 -7.65
N LEU A 137 -1.13 13.37 -8.74
CA LEU A 137 -0.05 12.92 -9.62
C LEU A 137 1.32 13.03 -8.95
N ILE A 138 2.03 11.90 -8.84
CA ILE A 138 3.34 11.82 -8.19
C ILE A 138 4.38 12.80 -8.79
N GLU A 139 4.30 13.04 -10.10
CA GLU A 139 5.19 13.94 -10.85
C GLU A 139 5.09 15.40 -10.39
N HIS A 140 3.98 15.75 -9.74
CA HIS A 140 3.69 17.10 -9.27
C HIS A 140 3.88 17.27 -7.76
N ARG A 141 4.45 16.26 -7.09
CA ARG A 141 4.83 16.38 -5.68
C ARG A 141 5.85 17.52 -5.50
N PRO A 142 5.70 18.35 -4.46
CA PRO A 142 6.73 19.33 -4.11
C PRO A 142 8.09 18.62 -3.91
N PRO A 143 9.17 19.11 -4.53
CA PRO A 143 10.47 18.45 -4.47
C PRO A 143 11.05 18.53 -3.06
N THR A 144 11.56 17.40 -2.57
CA THR A 144 12.24 17.33 -1.27
C THR A 144 13.50 18.18 -1.29
N LEU A 145 13.72 18.98 -0.24
CA LEU A 145 14.92 19.79 -0.06
C LEU A 145 16.12 18.90 0.31
N LEU A 146 17.19 18.91 -0.49
CA LEU A 146 18.35 18.03 -0.29
C LEU A 146 19.02 18.19 1.08
N TRP A 147 19.11 19.42 1.59
CA TRP A 147 19.73 19.72 2.88
C TRP A 147 18.88 19.27 4.07
N LEU A 148 17.55 19.11 3.87
CA LEU A 148 16.61 18.78 4.93
C LEU A 148 16.86 17.39 5.52
N ALA A 149 17.34 16.44 4.71
CA ALA A 149 17.66 15.10 5.16
C ALA A 149 18.66 15.07 6.33
N GLY A 150 19.58 16.05 6.41
CA GLY A 150 20.53 16.18 7.51
C GLY A 150 19.99 16.91 8.74
N GLN A 151 18.72 17.34 8.71
CA GLN A 151 18.07 18.12 9.78
C GLN A 151 16.87 17.38 10.41
N LEU A 152 16.40 16.30 9.78
CA LEU A 152 15.40 15.40 10.37
C LEU A 152 16.06 14.58 11.48
N GLN A 153 15.44 14.55 12.66
CA GLN A 153 15.87 13.78 13.83
C GLN A 153 15.14 12.45 13.95
#